data_AF-A0A1A9KKD9-F1
#
_entry.id   AF-A0A1A9KKD9-F1
#
_cell.length_a   1.000
_cell.length_b   1.000
_cell.length_c   1.000
_cell.angle_alpha   90.00
_cell.angle_beta   90.00
_cell.angle_gamma   90.00
#
_symmetry.space_group_name_H-M   'P 1'
#
loop_
_entity.id
_entity.type
_entity.pdbx_description
1 polymer ?
#
loop_
_entity_poly.entity_id
_entity_poly.type
_entity_poly.pdbx_seq_one_letter_code
_entity_poly.pdbx_strand_id
1 'polypeptide(L)'
;MLDLTRPAQDIWLDFYNDVEAQMGNAGQYALIRPFAARAGEQARRVATVLAGFAGANRIDETAMEQACRLVEHSVTEWHRHSTARAADPQLVAAKDLLDWLKAKGWNDFHRDKLGKSGPSYARKAKARDGLLEVLIEHRQLLSVDNKVFHLNPLAEVEDVAET
;
A
#
# COMPACT_ATOMS: atom_id res chain seq x y z
N MET A 1 -24.73 -10.59 -7.22
CA MET A 1 -24.64 -10.11 -5.82
C MET A 1 -26.06 -10.10 -5.27
N LEU A 2 -26.28 -10.51 -4.02
CA LEU A 2 -27.64 -10.51 -3.46
C LEU A 2 -28.11 -9.07 -3.21
N ASP A 3 -29.43 -8.87 -3.29
CA ASP A 3 -30.03 -7.57 -3.02
C ASP A 3 -29.96 -7.21 -1.54
N LEU A 4 -29.91 -5.91 -1.24
CA LEU A 4 -29.95 -5.38 0.13
C LEU A 4 -31.39 -5.25 0.62
N THR A 5 -31.64 -5.57 1.88
CA THR A 5 -32.74 -4.92 2.61
C THR A 5 -32.44 -3.43 2.78
N ARG A 6 -33.47 -2.62 3.03
CA ARG A 6 -33.27 -1.20 3.25
C ARG A 6 -32.38 -0.91 4.46
N PRO A 7 -32.55 -1.57 5.63
CA PRO A 7 -31.63 -1.41 6.75
C PRO A 7 -30.18 -1.78 6.40
N ALA A 8 -29.97 -2.88 5.65
CA ALA A 8 -28.63 -3.27 5.22
C ALA A 8 -27.98 -2.24 4.28
N GLN A 9 -28.78 -1.56 3.46
CA GLN A 9 -28.29 -0.49 2.59
C GLN A 9 -27.82 0.72 3.40
N ASP A 10 -28.56 1.09 4.43
CA ASP A 10 -28.20 2.22 5.30
C ASP A 10 -26.88 1.93 6.05
N ILE A 11 -26.75 0.72 6.62
CA ILE A 11 -25.51 0.26 7.29
C ILE A 11 -24.31 0.28 6.33
N TRP A 12 -24.50 -0.19 5.09
CA TRP A 12 -23.45 -0.19 4.10
C TRP A 12 -23.02 1.22 3.71
N LEU A 13 -23.98 2.13 3.55
CA LEU A 13 -23.72 3.52 3.18
C LEU A 13 -22.95 4.25 4.29
N ASP A 14 -23.34 4.03 5.55
CA ASP A 14 -22.63 4.59 6.70
C ASP A 14 -21.19 4.10 6.74
N PHE A 15 -20.97 2.79 6.62
CA PHE A 15 -19.63 2.21 6.55
C PHE A 15 -18.80 2.78 5.38
N TYR A 16 -19.40 2.91 4.19
CA TYR A 16 -18.71 3.47 3.03
C TYR A 16 -18.27 4.92 3.29
N ASN A 17 -19.18 5.75 3.80
CA ASN A 17 -18.90 7.15 4.10
C ASN A 17 -17.84 7.31 5.20
N ASP A 18 -17.87 6.45 6.22
CA ASP A 18 -16.87 6.42 7.28
C ASP A 18 -15.48 6.10 6.70
N VAL A 19 -15.37 5.08 5.85
CA VAL A 19 -14.08 4.74 5.19
C VAL A 19 -13.61 5.90 4.30
N GLU A 20 -14.49 6.50 3.50
CA GLU A 20 -14.16 7.69 2.69
C GLU A 20 -13.62 8.84 3.52
N ALA A 21 -14.25 9.14 4.67
CA ALA A 21 -13.78 10.16 5.58
C ALA A 21 -12.37 9.82 6.13
N GLN A 22 -12.14 8.55 6.49
CA GLN A 22 -10.83 8.08 6.98
C GLN A 22 -9.74 8.03 5.91
N MET A 23 -10.08 8.10 4.62
CA MET A 23 -9.11 8.26 3.54
C MET A 23 -8.62 9.71 3.37
N GLY A 24 -9.26 10.69 4.01
CA GLY A 24 -8.84 12.10 3.96
C GLY A 24 -7.40 12.33 4.42
N ASN A 25 -6.83 13.52 4.16
CA ASN A 25 -5.40 13.82 4.42
C ASN A 25 -4.96 13.62 5.89
N ALA A 26 -5.90 13.66 6.84
CA ALA A 26 -5.65 13.45 8.27
C ALA A 26 -6.31 12.17 8.82
N GLY A 27 -6.95 11.37 7.96
CA GLY A 27 -7.62 10.13 8.36
C GLY A 27 -6.66 8.95 8.46
N GLN A 28 -7.08 7.91 9.20
CA GLN A 28 -6.22 6.75 9.46
C GLN A 28 -5.81 5.99 8.18
N TYR A 29 -6.57 6.08 7.10
CA TYR A 29 -6.30 5.35 5.85
C TYR A 29 -5.62 6.22 4.78
N ALA A 30 -5.15 7.41 5.13
CA ALA A 30 -4.52 8.34 4.19
C ALA A 30 -3.34 7.75 3.41
N LEU A 31 -2.58 6.83 4.03
CA LEU A 31 -1.41 6.17 3.42
C LEU A 31 -1.75 4.89 2.64
N ILE A 32 -2.99 4.41 2.74
CA ILE A 32 -3.45 3.17 2.10
C ILE A 32 -4.73 3.40 1.28
N ARG A 33 -4.94 4.62 0.76
CA ARG A 33 -6.16 4.99 0.02
C ARG A 33 -6.55 4.01 -1.09
N PRO A 34 -5.62 3.54 -1.96
CA PRO A 34 -5.99 2.58 -3.01
C PRO A 34 -6.54 1.25 -2.46
N PHE A 35 -6.16 0.89 -1.23
CA PHE A 35 -6.69 -0.29 -0.55
C PHE A 35 -8.03 0.02 0.14
N ALA A 36 -8.08 1.09 0.93
CA ALA A 36 -9.26 1.49 1.67
C ALA A 36 -10.46 1.86 0.77
N ALA A 37 -10.22 2.44 -0.42
CA ALA A 37 -11.27 2.80 -1.37
C ALA A 37 -12.12 1.60 -1.83
N ARG A 38 -11.58 0.38 -1.72
CA ARG A 38 -12.28 -0.85 -2.09
C ARG A 38 -13.12 -1.43 -0.95
N ALA A 39 -13.02 -0.90 0.27
CA ALA A 39 -13.66 -1.47 1.45
C ALA A 39 -15.19 -1.60 1.29
N GLY A 40 -15.86 -0.59 0.73
CA GLY A 40 -17.30 -0.63 0.50
C GLY A 40 -17.73 -1.76 -0.44
N GLU A 41 -17.01 -1.96 -1.55
CA GLU A 41 -17.27 -3.08 -2.47
C GLU A 41 -17.00 -4.43 -1.78
N GLN A 42 -15.89 -4.54 -1.05
CA GLN A 42 -15.54 -5.76 -0.33
C GLN A 42 -16.59 -6.12 0.72
N ALA A 43 -17.13 -5.14 1.45
CA ALA A 43 -18.18 -5.36 2.44
C ALA A 43 -19.44 -5.96 1.77
N ARG A 44 -19.86 -5.45 0.61
CA ARG A 44 -20.98 -6.03 -0.15
C ARG A 44 -20.72 -7.47 -0.59
N ARG A 45 -19.50 -7.76 -1.03
CA ARG A 45 -19.09 -9.10 -1.49
C ARG A 45 -19.08 -10.09 -0.32
N VAL A 46 -18.47 -9.72 0.80
CA VAL A 46 -18.46 -10.54 2.02
C VAL A 46 -19.88 -10.76 2.54
N ALA A 47 -20.70 -9.71 2.62
CA ALA A 47 -22.10 -9.83 3.06
C ALA A 47 -22.92 -10.78 2.17
N THR A 48 -22.68 -10.74 0.85
CA THR A 48 -23.29 -11.68 -0.10
C THR A 48 -22.95 -13.12 0.20
N VAL A 49 -21.68 -13.39 0.53
CA VAL A 49 -21.21 -14.74 0.88
C VAL A 49 -21.82 -15.20 2.20
N LEU A 50 -21.83 -14.35 3.23
CA LEU A 50 -22.43 -14.65 4.53
C LEU A 50 -23.93 -14.97 4.40
N ALA A 51 -24.69 -14.13 3.70
CA ALA A 51 -26.10 -14.34 3.43
C ALA A 51 -26.34 -15.64 2.64
N GLY A 52 -25.51 -15.92 1.62
CA GLY A 52 -25.59 -17.16 0.85
C GLY A 52 -25.37 -18.42 1.69
N PHE A 53 -24.39 -18.43 2.59
CA PHE A 53 -24.17 -19.56 3.51
C PHE A 53 -25.30 -19.74 4.53
N ALA A 54 -25.96 -18.66 4.92
CA ALA A 54 -27.14 -18.70 5.76
C ALA A 54 -28.42 -19.15 5.01
N GLY A 55 -28.34 -19.37 3.69
CA GLY A 55 -29.50 -19.70 2.86
C GLY A 55 -30.43 -18.51 2.61
N ALA A 56 -30.00 -17.29 2.90
CA ALA A 56 -30.76 -16.09 2.66
C ALA A 56 -30.69 -15.69 1.17
N ASN A 57 -31.80 -15.15 0.66
CA ASN A 57 -31.91 -14.65 -0.72
C ASN A 57 -31.65 -13.15 -0.83
N ARG A 58 -31.45 -12.46 0.29
CA ARG A 58 -31.13 -11.04 0.41
C ARG A 58 -30.14 -10.86 1.55
N ILE A 59 -29.40 -9.76 1.51
CA ILE A 59 -28.49 -9.36 2.58
C ILE A 59 -29.28 -8.50 3.56
N ASP A 60 -29.42 -8.99 4.78
CA ASP A 60 -30.04 -8.29 5.90
C ASP A 60 -29.01 -7.45 6.68
N GLU A 61 -29.49 -6.73 7.71
CA GLU A 61 -28.63 -5.93 8.58
C GLU A 61 -27.51 -6.74 9.22
N THR A 62 -27.81 -7.96 9.68
CA THR A 62 -26.85 -8.81 10.41
C THR A 62 -25.70 -9.22 9.49
N ALA A 63 -26.00 -9.69 8.28
CA ALA A 63 -24.98 -10.07 7.31
C ALA A 63 -24.13 -8.86 6.87
N MET A 64 -24.74 -7.67 6.75
CA MET A 64 -24.00 -6.46 6.39
C MET A 64 -23.08 -5.99 7.52
N GLU A 65 -23.58 -5.90 8.76
CA GLU A 65 -22.77 -5.50 9.92
C GLU A 65 -21.56 -6.41 10.12
N GLN A 66 -21.77 -7.73 10.01
CA GLN A 66 -20.68 -8.70 10.10
C GLN A 66 -19.65 -8.51 9.00
N ALA A 67 -20.09 -8.24 7.77
CA ALA A 67 -19.20 -7.98 6.65
C ALA A 67 -18.41 -6.68 6.82
N CYS A 68 -19.05 -5.59 7.23
CA CYS A 68 -18.39 -4.32 7.51
C CYS A 68 -17.29 -4.51 8.57
N ARG A 69 -17.58 -5.20 9.68
CA ARG A 69 -16.59 -5.48 10.74
C ARG A 69 -15.40 -6.29 10.26
N LEU A 70 -15.64 -7.32 9.42
CA LEU A 70 -14.56 -8.13 8.85
C LEU A 70 -13.66 -7.31 7.93
N VAL A 71 -14.27 -6.49 7.07
CA VAL A 71 -13.52 -5.65 6.12
C VAL A 71 -12.78 -4.54 6.85
N GLU A 72 -13.41 -3.88 7.83
CA GLU A 72 -12.77 -2.88 8.67
C GLU A 72 -11.52 -3.43 9.36
N HIS A 73 -11.64 -4.63 9.94
CA HIS A 73 -10.50 -5.31 10.55
C HIS A 73 -9.38 -5.56 9.53
N SER A 74 -9.71 -6.06 8.34
CA SER A 74 -8.73 -6.30 7.27
C SER A 74 -8.02 -5.03 6.81
N VAL A 75 -8.75 -3.93 6.59
CA VAL A 75 -8.19 -2.64 6.18
C VAL A 75 -7.32 -2.04 7.27
N THR A 76 -7.76 -2.14 8.53
CA THR A 76 -6.98 -1.68 9.68
C THR A 76 -5.69 -2.47 9.84
N GLU A 77 -5.74 -3.78 9.63
CA GLU A 77 -4.54 -4.61 9.70
C GLU A 77 -3.56 -4.30 8.57
N TRP A 78 -4.07 -4.06 7.36
CA TRP A 78 -3.25 -3.58 6.24
C TRP A 78 -2.59 -2.23 6.55
N HIS A 79 -3.32 -1.30 7.16
CA HIS A 79 -2.77 -0.03 7.63
C HIS A 79 -1.64 -0.24 8.67
N ARG A 80 -1.84 -1.12 9.64
CA ARG A 80 -0.84 -1.46 10.67
C ARG A 80 0.44 -2.01 10.04
N HIS A 81 0.32 -2.92 9.09
CA HIS A 81 1.48 -3.46 8.36
C HIS A 81 2.18 -2.39 7.52
N SER A 82 1.42 -1.55 6.83
CA SER A 82 1.96 -0.48 5.98
C SER A 82 2.72 0.57 6.80
N THR A 83 2.18 0.95 7.96
CA THR A 83 2.84 1.89 8.89
C THR A 83 4.05 1.29 9.59
N ALA A 84 3.99 0.03 10.01
CA ALA A 84 5.17 -0.68 10.56
C ALA A 84 6.30 -0.75 9.53
N ARG A 85 5.98 -0.99 8.24
CA ARG A 85 6.95 -0.95 7.15
C ARG A 85 7.54 0.45 6.95
N ALA A 86 6.71 1.49 7.02
CA ALA A 86 7.17 2.88 6.92
C ALA A 86 8.07 3.31 8.10
N ALA A 87 7.99 2.63 9.25
CA ALA A 87 8.81 2.92 10.42
C ALA A 87 10.21 2.26 10.39
N ASP A 88 10.49 1.37 9.43
CA ASP A 88 11.81 0.74 9.29
C ASP A 88 12.85 1.79 8.84
N PRO A 89 13.86 2.12 9.69
CA PRO A 89 14.85 3.14 9.36
C PRO A 89 15.63 2.86 8.06
N GLN A 90 15.82 1.59 7.69
CA GLN A 90 16.51 1.23 6.46
C GLN A 90 15.63 1.46 5.23
N LEU A 91 14.34 1.17 5.31
CA LEU A 91 13.37 1.46 4.24
C LEU A 91 13.18 2.97 4.07
N VAL A 92 13.10 3.73 5.17
CA VAL A 92 13.05 5.20 5.12
C VAL A 92 14.30 5.76 4.43
N ALA A 93 15.49 5.34 4.87
CA ALA A 93 16.74 5.80 4.25
C ALA A 93 16.88 5.38 2.77
N ALA A 94 16.31 4.23 2.38
CA ALA A 94 16.31 3.78 0.99
C ALA A 94 15.36 4.63 0.14
N LYS A 95 14.18 4.98 0.66
CA LYS A 95 13.27 5.92 0.04
C LYS A 95 13.89 7.31 -0.12
N ASP A 96 14.51 7.84 0.93
CA ASP A 96 15.20 9.14 0.87
C ASP A 96 16.31 9.13 -0.19
N LEU A 97 17.02 8.00 -0.33
CA LEU A 97 18.04 7.83 -1.36
C LEU A 97 17.41 7.84 -2.76
N LEU A 98 16.30 7.12 -2.95
CA LEU A 98 15.57 7.09 -4.22
C LEU A 98 15.09 8.49 -4.62
N ASP A 99 14.45 9.21 -3.68
CA ASP A 99 13.94 10.56 -3.91
C ASP A 99 15.10 11.53 -4.25
N TRP A 100 16.24 11.39 -3.57
CA TRP A 100 17.45 12.13 -3.89
C TRP A 100 18.00 11.82 -5.29
N LEU A 101 18.04 10.54 -5.69
CA LEU A 101 18.50 10.11 -7.02
C LEU A 101 17.62 10.71 -8.12
N LYS A 102 16.28 10.65 -7.95
CA LYS A 102 15.29 11.25 -8.85
C LYS A 102 15.48 12.77 -8.94
N ALA A 103 15.59 13.45 -7.79
CA ALA A 103 15.80 14.90 -7.75
C ALA A 103 17.12 15.35 -8.39
N LYS A 104 18.15 14.50 -8.40
CA LYS A 104 19.42 14.74 -9.09
C LYS A 104 19.44 14.30 -10.55
N GLY A 105 18.39 13.66 -11.05
CA GLY A 105 18.34 13.08 -12.39
C GLY A 105 19.35 11.95 -12.59
N TRP A 106 19.69 11.21 -11.53
CA TRP A 106 20.61 10.07 -11.61
C TRP A 106 19.85 8.82 -12.02
N ASN A 107 19.54 8.72 -13.31
CA ASN A 107 18.89 7.55 -13.90
C ASN A 107 19.84 6.35 -14.00
N ASP A 108 21.14 6.62 -14.22
CA ASP A 108 22.18 5.61 -14.35
C ASP A 108 23.41 6.03 -13.54
N PHE A 109 23.92 5.15 -12.69
CA PHE A 109 25.09 5.46 -11.89
C PHE A 109 25.90 4.23 -11.49
N HIS A 110 27.20 4.45 -11.30
CA HIS A 110 28.09 3.45 -10.70
C HIS A 110 28.07 3.58 -9.17
N ARG A 111 28.15 2.45 -8.46
CA ARG A 111 28.24 2.34 -6.98
C ARG A 111 29.26 3.29 -6.35
N ASP A 112 30.42 3.43 -6.98
CA ASP A 112 31.50 4.29 -6.47
C ASP A 112 31.19 5.78 -6.64
N LYS A 113 30.44 6.16 -7.67
CA LYS A 113 29.96 7.53 -7.85
C LYS A 113 29.02 7.90 -6.71
N LEU A 114 28.15 6.99 -6.31
CA LEU A 114 27.29 7.17 -5.13
C LEU A 114 28.10 7.28 -3.83
N GLY A 115 29.15 6.47 -3.68
CA GLY A 115 30.06 6.57 -2.53
C GLY A 115 30.80 7.90 -2.39
N LYS A 116 31.13 8.55 -3.52
CA LYS A 116 31.88 9.81 -3.56
C LYS A 116 30.98 11.05 -3.49
N SER A 117 29.87 11.04 -4.24
CA SER A 117 29.06 12.24 -4.49
C SER A 117 27.61 12.11 -4.02
N GLY A 118 27.23 10.97 -3.45
CA GLY A 118 25.91 10.74 -2.88
C GLY A 118 25.64 11.51 -1.58
N PRO A 119 24.44 11.38 -1.02
CA PRO A 119 24.12 11.94 0.30
C PRO A 119 24.95 11.26 1.38
N SER A 120 25.28 11.98 2.46
CA SER A 120 26.26 11.55 3.48
C SER A 120 25.96 10.17 4.08
N TYR A 121 24.68 9.86 4.33
CA TYR A 121 24.23 8.59 4.89
C TYR A 121 24.42 7.39 3.94
N ALA A 122 24.53 7.62 2.62
CA ALA A 122 24.71 6.60 1.60
C ALA A 122 26.16 6.50 1.07
N ARG A 123 27.14 7.20 1.70
CA ARG A 123 28.55 7.16 1.23
C ARG A 123 29.35 5.97 1.76
N LYS A 124 29.05 5.51 2.98
CA LYS A 124 29.77 4.40 3.62
C LYS A 124 29.36 3.09 2.97
N ALA A 125 30.32 2.23 2.63
CA ALA A 125 30.09 1.01 1.87
C ALA A 125 28.96 0.13 2.44
N LYS A 126 29.01 -0.21 3.74
CA LYS A 126 27.97 -1.03 4.38
C LYS A 126 26.57 -0.42 4.28
N ALA A 127 26.44 0.88 4.55
CA ALA A 127 25.15 1.56 4.48
C ALA A 127 24.67 1.64 3.02
N ARG A 128 25.52 2.10 2.11
CA ARG A 128 25.22 2.20 0.68
C ARG A 128 24.73 0.88 0.11
N ASP A 129 25.48 -0.18 0.34
CA ASP A 129 25.22 -1.48 -0.29
C ASP A 129 23.89 -2.05 0.25
N GLY A 130 23.60 -1.89 1.55
CA GLY A 130 22.31 -2.27 2.12
C GLY A 130 21.13 -1.43 1.61
N LEU A 131 21.33 -0.16 1.28
CA LEU A 131 20.29 0.68 0.66
C LEU A 131 20.05 0.28 -0.80
N LEU A 132 21.11 -0.02 -1.55
CA LEU A 132 21.02 -0.46 -2.95
C LEU A 132 20.33 -1.83 -3.05
N GLU A 133 20.62 -2.74 -2.12
CA GLU A 133 19.97 -4.05 -2.03
C GLU A 133 18.46 -3.90 -1.79
N VAL A 134 18.06 -3.07 -0.83
CA VAL A 134 16.64 -2.76 -0.57
C VAL A 134 15.97 -2.19 -1.82
N LEU A 135 16.60 -1.26 -2.53
CA LEU A 135 16.03 -0.67 -3.74
C LEU A 135 15.91 -1.67 -4.90
N ILE A 136 16.79 -2.66 -4.99
CA ILE A 136 16.66 -3.78 -5.95
C ILE A 136 15.53 -4.72 -5.55
N GLU A 137 15.46 -5.11 -4.27
CA GLU A 137 14.41 -5.99 -3.74
C GLU A 137 13.01 -5.40 -4.03
N HIS A 138 12.90 -4.08 -3.91
CA HIS A 138 11.69 -3.30 -4.21
C HIS A 138 11.52 -2.89 -5.67
N ARG A 139 12.34 -3.42 -6.58
CA ARG A 139 12.31 -3.12 -8.02
C ARG A 139 12.40 -1.63 -8.36
N GLN A 140 12.93 -0.80 -7.48
CA GLN A 140 13.16 0.62 -7.74
C GLN A 140 14.45 0.85 -8.54
N LEU A 141 15.43 -0.04 -8.36
CA LEU A 141 16.67 -0.09 -9.14
C LEU A 141 16.81 -1.44 -9.84
N LEU A 142 17.49 -1.42 -10.99
CA LEU A 142 17.92 -2.59 -11.74
C LEU A 142 19.44 -2.62 -11.79
N SER A 143 20.04 -3.80 -11.60
CA SER A 143 21.48 -4.02 -11.77
C SER A 143 21.75 -5.47 -12.14
N VAL A 144 22.70 -5.70 -13.06
CA VAL A 144 23.13 -7.05 -13.48
C VAL A 144 24.40 -7.49 -12.75
N ASP A 145 25.25 -6.53 -12.38
CA ASP A 145 26.60 -6.78 -11.84
C ASP A 145 26.82 -6.21 -10.42
N ASN A 146 25.78 -5.61 -9.83
CA ASN A 146 25.80 -4.90 -8.55
C ASN A 146 26.83 -3.77 -8.47
N LYS A 147 27.26 -3.24 -9.63
CA LYS A 147 28.19 -2.11 -9.76
C LYS A 147 27.56 -0.95 -10.49
N VAL A 148 26.81 -1.23 -11.56
CA VAL A 148 26.05 -0.24 -12.31
C VAL A 148 24.57 -0.41 -12.01
N PHE A 149 23.91 0.69 -11.68
CA PHE A 149 22.50 0.73 -11.28
C PHE A 149 21.73 1.67 -12.19
N HIS A 150 20.51 1.27 -12.49
CA HIS A 150 19.58 1.99 -13.34
C HIS A 150 18.26 2.18 -12.56
N LEU A 151 17.71 3.40 -12.55
CA LEU A 151 16.34 3.63 -12.06
C LEU A 151 15.38 2.81 -12.93
N ASN A 152 14.51 2.04 -12.28
CA ASN A 152 13.50 1.29 -13.02
C ASN A 152 12.43 2.27 -13.54
N PRO A 153 12.28 2.45 -14.87
CA PRO A 153 11.28 3.36 -15.42
C PRO A 153 9.84 2.88 -15.18
N LEU A 154 9.65 1.61 -14.79
CA LEU A 154 8.36 1.02 -14.45
C LEU A 154 8.02 1.11 -12.96
N ALA A 155 8.92 1.60 -12.11
CA ALA A 155 8.73 1.63 -10.67
C ALA A 155 7.64 2.63 -10.19
N GLU A 156 7.19 3.54 -11.05
CA GLU A 156 6.03 4.41 -10.83
C GLU A 156 4.81 4.01 -11.70
N VAL A 157 4.88 2.85 -12.36
CA VAL A 157 3.77 2.31 -13.19
C VAL A 157 3.03 1.19 -12.46
N GLU A 158 3.59 0.62 -11.39
CA GLU A 158 2.94 -0.35 -10.50
C GLU A 158 2.25 0.35 -9.30
N ASP A 159 1.31 1.26 -9.57
CA ASP A 159 0.16 1.50 -8.68
C ASP A 159 -1.14 1.32 -9.47
N VAL A 160 -1.20 0.22 -10.24
CA VAL A 160 -2.44 -0.38 -10.71
C VAL A 160 -2.17 -1.85 -10.95
N ALA A 161 -2.90 -2.69 -10.23
CA ALA A 161 -2.97 -4.14 -10.42
C ALA A 161 -1.70 -4.92 -10.07
N GLU A 162 -1.65 -5.43 -8.84
CA GLU A 162 -1.36 -6.85 -8.67
C GLU A 162 -2.30 -7.42 -7.59
N THR A 163 -3.20 -8.26 -8.12
CA THR A 163 -4.09 -9.30 -7.58
C THR A 163 -3.95 -9.73 -6.12
#